data_AF-A0A4V1NWM0-F1
#
_entry.id   AF-A0A4V1NWM0-F1
#
_cell.length_a   1.000
_cell.length_b   1.000
_cell.length_c   1.000
_cell.angle_alpha   90.00
_cell.angle_beta   90.00
_cell.angle_gamma   90.00
#
_symmetry.space_group_name_H-M   'P 1'
#
loop_
_entity.id
_entity.type
_entity.pdbx_description
1 polymer ?
#
loop_
_entity_poly.entity_id
_entity_poly.type
_entity_poly.pdbx_seq_one_letter_code
_entity_poly.pdbx_strand_id
1 'polypeptide(L)'
;MNRTTRSDIKKYWIQDASIACGYIWLGAVELGVGVAFGAVHHTQDPEESERRETFVRNALSIPAARHVLAILGLGYPKENPAPKKMYPRENVVFYDRFS
;
A
#
# COMPACT_ATOMS: atom_id res chain seq x y z
N MET A 1 -7.91 -23.25 -22.43
CA MET A 1 -8.16 -23.97 -21.16
C MET A 1 -8.19 -22.93 -20.04
N ASN A 2 -9.39 -22.53 -19.60
CA ASN A 2 -9.61 -21.53 -18.55
C ASN A 2 -8.95 -21.98 -17.24
N ARG A 3 -7.90 -21.28 -16.79
CA ARG A 3 -7.56 -21.26 -15.36
C ARG A 3 -8.64 -20.41 -14.69
N THR A 4 -9.73 -21.05 -14.29
CA THR A 4 -10.67 -20.52 -13.32
C THR A 4 -9.84 -20.16 -12.09
N THR A 5 -9.55 -18.88 -11.89
CA THR A 5 -8.79 -18.39 -10.74
C THR A 5 -9.62 -18.73 -9.51
N ARG A 6 -9.17 -19.74 -8.76
CA ARG A 6 -9.79 -20.20 -7.52
C ARG A 6 -10.12 -18.98 -6.67
N SER A 7 -11.42 -18.82 -6.36
CA SER A 7 -12.01 -17.66 -5.70
C SER A 7 -11.72 -17.63 -4.21
N ASP A 8 -10.45 -17.58 -3.83
CA ASP A 8 -10.06 -17.36 -2.44
C ASP A 8 -9.19 -16.12 -2.45
N ILE A 9 -9.78 -14.94 -2.20
CA ILE A 9 -9.01 -13.75 -1.84
C ILE A 9 -8.07 -14.20 -0.73
N LYS A 10 -6.75 -14.08 -0.98
CA LYS A 10 -5.74 -14.53 -0.02
C LYS A 10 -6.02 -13.83 1.31
N LYS A 11 -6.18 -14.60 2.39
CA LYS A 11 -6.53 -14.10 3.73
C LYS A 11 -5.69 -12.90 4.18
N TYR A 12 -4.43 -12.85 3.74
CA TYR A 12 -3.45 -11.84 4.14
C TYR A 12 -3.02 -10.92 2.98
N TRP A 13 -3.86 -10.75 1.95
CA TRP A 13 -3.48 -9.98 0.75
C TRP A 13 -3.09 -8.54 1.06
N ILE A 14 -3.72 -7.90 2.05
CA ILE A 14 -3.40 -6.53 2.49
C ILE A 14 -1.99 -6.51 3.08
N GLN A 15 -1.67 -7.46 3.97
CA GLN A 15 -0.35 -7.57 4.60
C GLN A 15 0.72 -7.84 3.55
N ASP A 16 0.51 -8.82 2.67
CA ASP A 16 1.45 -9.20 1.62
C ASP A 16 1.74 -8.03 0.68
N ALA A 17 0.69 -7.34 0.22
CA ALA A 17 0.84 -6.18 -0.66
C ALA A 17 1.46 -4.98 0.05
N SER A 18 1.16 -4.74 1.34
CA SER A 18 1.78 -3.65 2.11
C SER A 18 3.28 -3.88 2.31
N ILE A 19 3.68 -5.12 2.61
CA ILE A 19 5.09 -5.51 2.72
C ILE A 19 5.79 -5.33 1.38
N ALA A 20 5.17 -5.79 0.28
CA ALA A 20 5.71 -5.61 -1.06
C ALA A 20 5.91 -4.12 -1.41
N CYS A 21 4.93 -3.26 -1.10
CA CYS A 21 5.08 -1.81 -1.25
C CYS A 21 6.24 -1.25 -0.43
N GLY A 22 6.43 -1.72 0.80
CA GLY A 22 7.56 -1.33 1.64
C GLY A 22 8.91 -1.70 1.04
N TYR A 23 9.06 -2.91 0.49
CA TYR A 23 10.30 -3.32 -0.19
C TYR A 23 10.56 -2.53 -1.48
N ILE A 24 9.53 -2.27 -2.29
CA ILE A 24 9.65 -1.41 -3.49
C ILE A 24 10.14 -0.02 -3.07
N TRP A 25 9.57 0.53 -2.00
CA TRP A 25 9.98 1.82 -1.47
C TRP A 25 11.45 1.81 -1.06
N LEU A 26 11.87 0.85 -0.23
CA LEU A 26 13.25 0.72 0.23
C LEU A 26 14.25 0.60 -0.93
N GLY A 27 13.95 -0.22 -1.94
CA GLY A 27 14.79 -0.34 -3.13
C GLY A 27 14.84 0.94 -3.96
N ALA A 28 13.74 1.68 -4.08
CA ALA A 28 13.72 2.95 -4.80
C ALA A 28 14.59 4.01 -4.10
N VAL A 29 14.49 4.15 -2.76
CA VAL A 29 15.28 5.15 -2.03
C VAL A 29 16.77 4.82 -2.00
N GLU A 30 17.15 3.53 -2.02
CA GLU A 30 18.55 3.10 -2.19
C GLU A 30 19.14 3.60 -3.52
N LEU A 31 18.31 3.67 -4.57
CA LEU A 31 18.68 4.20 -5.90
C LEU A 31 18.55 5.73 -6.01
N GLY A 32 18.26 6.43 -4.91
CA GLY A 32 18.03 7.89 -4.91
C GLY A 32 16.69 8.32 -5.53
N VAL A 33 15.74 7.38 -5.69
CA VAL A 33 14.39 7.64 -6.20
C VAL A 33 13.42 7.84 -5.04
N GLY A 34 12.66 8.93 -5.07
CA GLY A 34 11.59 9.19 -4.11
C GLY A 34 10.34 8.37 -4.43
N VAL A 35 9.57 8.05 -3.39
CA VAL A 35 8.31 7.30 -3.52
C VAL A 35 7.18 8.01 -2.77
N ALA A 36 5.99 7.98 -3.36
CA ALA A 36 4.74 8.42 -2.73
C ALA A 36 3.71 7.29 -2.75
N PHE A 37 3.08 7.03 -1.61
CA PHE A 37 2.06 5.99 -1.45
C PHE A 37 0.67 6.59 -1.60
N GLY A 38 0.02 6.30 -2.72
CA GLY A 38 -1.39 6.62 -2.95
C GLY A 38 -2.27 5.50 -2.42
N ALA A 39 -2.87 5.69 -1.24
CA ALA A 39 -3.76 4.71 -0.63
C ALA A 39 -5.07 4.58 -1.44
N VAL A 40 -5.34 3.38 -1.95
CA VAL A 40 -6.54 3.08 -2.75
C VAL A 40 -7.55 2.31 -1.91
N HIS A 41 -7.13 1.20 -1.29
CA HIS A 41 -7.99 0.39 -0.44
C HIS A 41 -8.24 1.05 0.92
N HIS A 42 -9.47 0.97 1.41
CA HIS A 42 -9.86 1.54 2.70
C HIS A 42 -10.55 0.50 3.60
N THR A 43 -9.81 -0.02 4.59
CA THR A 43 -10.28 -1.13 5.45
C THR A 43 -11.51 -0.79 6.28
N GLN A 44 -11.71 0.47 6.64
CA GLN A 44 -12.80 0.92 7.51
C GLN A 44 -13.99 1.52 6.74
N ASP A 45 -13.88 1.65 5.42
CA ASP A 45 -14.89 2.31 4.58
C ASP A 45 -15.01 1.53 3.25
N PRO A 46 -15.87 0.51 3.22
CA PRO A 46 -16.02 -0.36 2.06
C PRO A 46 -16.53 0.40 0.81
N GLU A 47 -17.38 1.41 0.98
CA GLU A 47 -17.93 2.19 -0.13
C GLU A 47 -16.84 3.04 -0.78
N GLU A 48 -16.03 3.73 0.05
CA GLU A 48 -14.90 4.50 -0.46
C GLU A 48 -13.83 3.60 -1.09
N SER A 49 -13.60 2.43 -0.51
CA SER A 49 -12.69 1.42 -1.09
C SER A 49 -13.17 1.00 -2.48
N GLU A 50 -14.44 0.62 -2.63
CA GLU A 50 -14.99 0.19 -3.92
C GLU A 50 -14.94 1.32 -4.96
N ARG A 51 -15.23 2.57 -4.55
CA ARG A 51 -15.16 3.74 -5.43
C ARG A 51 -13.75 3.96 -5.96
N ARG A 52 -12.74 3.96 -5.09
CA ARG A 52 -11.32 4.18 -5.45
C ARG A 52 -10.76 3.01 -6.26
N GLU A 53 -11.02 1.78 -5.82
CA GLU A 53 -10.58 0.58 -6.53
C GLU A 53 -11.20 0.50 -7.93
N THR A 54 -12.49 0.80 -8.07
CA THR A 54 -13.17 0.85 -9.38
C THR A 54 -12.54 1.87 -10.32
N PHE A 55 -12.24 3.08 -9.81
CA PHE A 55 -11.58 4.10 -10.60
C PHE A 55 -10.23 3.61 -11.15
N VAL A 56 -9.40 3.03 -10.29
CA VAL A 56 -8.07 2.51 -10.69
C VAL A 56 -8.21 1.31 -11.63
N ARG A 57 -9.14 0.39 -11.34
CA ARG A 57 -9.39 -0.78 -12.19
C ARG A 57 -9.76 -0.37 -13.61
N ASN A 58 -10.65 0.60 -13.75
CA ASN A 58 -11.07 1.11 -15.06
C ASN A 58 -9.92 1.80 -15.78
N ALA A 59 -9.16 2.66 -15.08
CA ALA A 59 -8.05 3.38 -15.67
C ALA A 59 -6.92 2.47 -16.19
N LEU A 60 -6.65 1.36 -15.50
CA LEU A 60 -5.54 0.45 -15.79
C LEU A 60 -5.99 -0.90 -16.38
N SER A 61 -7.27 -1.05 -16.71
CA SER A 61 -7.86 -2.32 -17.20
C SER A 61 -7.57 -3.52 -16.29
N ILE A 62 -7.56 -3.31 -14.97
CA ILE A 62 -7.36 -4.38 -13.99
C ILE A 62 -8.68 -5.16 -13.84
N PRO A 63 -8.66 -6.50 -13.92
CA PRO A 63 -9.90 -7.27 -13.82
C PRO A 63 -10.61 -7.11 -12.48
N ALA A 64 -11.95 -7.09 -12.51
CA ALA A 64 -12.80 -6.82 -11.35
C ALA A 64 -12.58 -7.74 -10.14
N ALA A 65 -12.09 -8.96 -10.35
CA ALA A 65 -11.78 -9.91 -9.27
C ALA A 65 -10.46 -9.61 -8.52
N ARG A 66 -9.76 -8.51 -8.84
CA ARG A 66 -8.51 -8.11 -8.18
C ARG A 66 -8.71 -6.85 -7.35
N HIS A 67 -8.29 -6.93 -6.09
CA HIS A 67 -8.22 -5.76 -5.23
C HIS A 67 -7.00 -4.89 -5.53
N VAL A 68 -7.13 -3.60 -5.27
CA VAL A 68 -6.05 -2.61 -5.45
C VAL A 68 -5.74 -1.97 -4.10
N LEU A 69 -4.62 -2.36 -3.48
CA LEU A 69 -4.18 -1.78 -2.21
C LEU A 69 -3.76 -0.32 -2.35
N ALA A 70 -2.83 -0.06 -3.27
CA ALA A 70 -2.18 1.24 -3.42
C ALA A 70 -1.59 1.43 -4.82
N ILE A 71 -1.34 2.69 -5.17
CA ILE A 71 -0.49 3.09 -6.29
C ILE A 71 0.77 3.73 -5.72
N LEU A 72 1.93 3.32 -6.23
CA LEU A 72 3.21 3.93 -5.86
C LEU A 72 3.65 4.88 -6.97
N GLY A 73 3.76 6.17 -6.65
CA GLY A 73 4.42 7.14 -7.52
C GLY A 73 5.92 7.10 -7.26
N LEU A 74 6.73 6.98 -8.32
CA LEU A 74 8.20 6.98 -8.23
C LEU A 74 8.75 8.12 -9.08
N GLY A 75 9.80 8.77 -8.60
CA GLY A 75 10.49 9.81 -9.37
C GLY A 75 11.69 10.41 -8.65
N TYR A 76 12.52 11.13 -9.40
CA TYR A 76 13.63 11.86 -8.79
C TYR A 76 13.10 13.04 -7.98
N PRO A 77 13.43 13.15 -6.68
CA PRO A 77 12.92 14.22 -5.84
C PRO A 77 13.38 15.59 -6.35
N LYS A 78 12.44 16.50 -6.58
CA LYS A 78 12.75 17.92 -6.83
C LYS A 78 13.11 18.65 -5.52
N GLU A 79 12.56 18.18 -4.41
CA GLU A 79 12.70 18.77 -3.08
C GLU A 79 13.07 17.67 -2.08
N ASN A 80 13.78 18.04 -1.01
CA ASN A 80 14.11 17.14 0.10
C ASN A 80 13.39 17.62 1.37
N PRO A 81 12.16 17.17 1.63
CA PRO A 81 11.39 17.61 2.79
C PRO A 81 12.07 17.18 4.09
N ALA A 82 11.88 17.97 5.14
CA ALA A 82 12.36 17.60 6.47
C ALA A 82 11.75 16.26 6.93
N PRO A 83 12.51 15.43 7.67
CA PRO A 83 11.98 14.20 8.23
C PRO A 83 10.72 14.45 9.06
N LYS A 84 9.73 13.56 8.94
CA LYS A 84 8.53 13.62 9.77
C LYS A 84 8.90 13.40 11.23
N LYS A 85 8.30 14.18 12.13
CA LYS A 85 8.41 13.94 13.58
C LYS A 85 7.71 12.62 13.91
N MET A 86 8.48 11.62 14.32
CA MET A 86 7.97 10.34 14.77
C MET A 86 7.42 10.43 16.20
N TYR A 87 6.49 9.54 16.55
CA TYR A 87 6.05 9.39 17.93
C TYR A 87 7.25 9.00 18.83
N PRO A 88 7.30 9.47 20.09
CA PRO A 88 8.28 9.01 21.07
C PRO A 88 8.28 7.49 21.19
N ARG A 89 9.46 6.89 21.42
CA ARG A 89 9.62 5.42 21.41
C ARG A 89 8.76 4.77 22.49
N GLU A 90 8.68 5.40 23.66
CA GLU A 90 7.89 4.99 24.81
C GLU A 90 6.39 4.89 24.52
N ASN A 91 5.88 5.57 23.48
CA ASN A 91 4.48 5.51 23.07
C ASN A 91 4.20 4.39 22.06
N VAL A 92 5.23 3.74 21.53
CA VAL A 92 5.13 2.78 20.41
C VAL A 92 5.71 1.42 20.79
N VAL A 93 6.71 1.40 21.67
CA VAL A 93 7.42 0.19 22.10
C VAL A 93 7.05 -0.11 23.55
N PHE A 94 6.35 -1.22 23.74
CA PHE A 94 5.93 -1.70 25.06
C PHE A 94 6.68 -2.99 25.41
N TYR A 95 7.13 -3.10 26.65
CA TYR A 95 7.80 -4.28 27.18
C TYR A 95 6.83 -5.04 28.08
N ASP A 96 6.76 -6.36 27.92
CA ASP A 96 5.91 -7.31 28.66
C ASP A 96 4.39 -7.13 28.50
N ARG A 97 3.86 -5.90 28.57
CA ARG A 97 2.43 -5.55 28.45
C ARG A 97 2.24 -4.21 27.74
N PHE A 98 1.13 -4.08 27.01
CA PHE A 98 0.69 -2.82 26.41
C PHE A 98 0.33 -1.80 27.50
N SER A 99 0.68 -0.52 27.30
CA SER A 99 0.39 0.58 28.24
C SER A 99 -0.10 1.82 27.53
#